data_AF-A0A0F8WCC8-F1
#
_entry.id   AF-A0A0F8WCC8-F1
#
_cell.length_a   1.000
_cell.length_b   1.000
_cell.length_c   1.000
_cell.angle_alpha   90.00
_cell.angle_beta   90.00
_cell.angle_gamma   90.00
#
_symmetry.space_group_name_H-M   'P 1'
#
loop_
_entity.id
_entity.type
_entity.pdbx_description
1 polymer ?
#
loop_
_entity_poly.entity_id
_entity_poly.type
_entity_poly.pdbx_seq_one_letter_code
_entity_poly.pdbx_strand_id
1 'polypeptide(L)'
;MLEYIHKIREIAADLLKKKEVEMVIGFRKGTVPMMNEPTFVNRPEDITALVWDSHCGINLANYLPNRKERIAIIAKGCDSRNIVTHIIENKIRREQLVIIGVPCKGMVDRQLIANRSEGEVVEALEDDDNIIVRGHGFEKRFRKTEVLQKNCEICI
;
A
#
# COMPACT_ATOMS: atom_id res chain seq x y z
N MET A 1 9.81 -0.46 -7.05
CA MET A 1 8.88 -0.24 -5.90
C MET A 1 9.01 -1.36 -4.89
N LEU A 2 9.03 -2.62 -5.33
CA LEU A 2 9.19 -3.79 -4.46
C LEU A 2 10.38 -3.68 -3.49
N GLU A 3 11.51 -3.13 -3.94
CA GLU A 3 12.73 -2.94 -3.15
C GLU A 3 12.51 -2.18 -1.83
N TYR A 4 11.54 -1.26 -1.77
CA TYR A 4 11.30 -0.43 -0.60
C TYR A 4 10.80 -1.23 0.60
N ILE A 5 10.26 -2.45 0.39
CA ILE A 5 9.66 -3.24 1.46
C ILE A 5 10.65 -3.56 2.58
N HIS A 6 11.92 -3.79 2.25
CA HIS A 6 12.94 -4.08 3.24
C HIS A 6 13.14 -2.90 4.19
N LYS A 7 13.25 -1.69 3.65
CA LYS A 7 13.43 -0.48 4.45
C LYS A 7 12.18 -0.11 5.24
N ILE A 8 11.00 -0.29 4.65
CA ILE A 8 9.71 -0.13 5.33
C ILE A 8 9.63 -1.03 6.56
N ARG A 9 9.92 -2.33 6.39
CA ARG A 9 9.88 -3.30 7.50
C ARG A 9 10.92 -2.99 8.57
N GLU A 10 12.12 -2.59 8.17
CA GLU A 10 13.18 -2.19 9.11
C GLU A 10 12.73 -1.02 10.01
N ILE A 11 12.25 0.07 9.40
CA ILE A 11 11.79 1.27 10.13
C ILE A 11 10.60 0.93 11.02
N ALA A 12 9.61 0.22 10.48
CA ALA A 12 8.41 -0.11 11.23
C ALA A 12 8.67 -1.06 12.40
N ALA A 13 9.58 -2.04 12.24
CA ALA A 13 9.99 -2.91 13.34
C ALA A 13 10.74 -2.14 14.44
N ASP A 14 11.61 -1.20 14.05
CA ASP A 14 12.34 -0.35 15.00
C ASP A 14 11.38 0.52 15.84
N LEU A 15 10.41 1.18 15.19
CA LEU A 15 9.38 1.99 15.87
C LEU A 15 8.56 1.18 16.89
N LEU A 16 8.18 -0.05 16.55
CA LEU A 16 7.46 -0.96 17.46
C LEU A 16 8.37 -1.43 18.62
N LYS A 17 9.62 -1.82 18.33
CA LYS A 17 10.58 -2.28 19.36
C LYS A 17 10.89 -1.19 20.38
N LYS A 18 11.05 0.05 19.92
CA LYS A 18 11.27 1.23 20.76
C LYS A 18 10.01 1.73 21.47
N LYS A 19 8.84 1.15 21.16
CA LYS A 19 7.52 1.56 21.69
C LYS A 19 7.21 3.05 21.44
N GLU A 20 7.76 3.60 20.35
CA GLU A 20 7.42 4.95 19.88
C GLU A 20 6.00 4.98 19.32
N VAL A 21 5.59 3.87 18.72
CA VAL A 21 4.23 3.62 18.25
C VAL A 21 3.73 2.30 18.83
N GLU A 22 2.40 2.18 18.93
CA GLU A 22 1.70 0.98 19.38
C GLU A 22 1.26 0.10 18.20
N MET A 23 1.23 0.68 16.99
CA MET A 23 0.71 0.05 15.79
C MET A 23 1.33 0.63 14.53
N VAL A 24 1.52 -0.20 13.52
CA VAL A 24 1.88 0.18 12.15
C VAL A 24 0.72 -0.15 11.23
N ILE A 25 0.21 0.83 10.49
CA ILE A 25 -0.79 0.64 9.44
C ILE A 25 -0.05 0.54 8.10
N GLY A 26 -0.27 -0.57 7.40
CA GLY A 26 0.35 -0.86 6.12
C GLY A 26 -0.52 -1.73 5.23
N PHE A 27 0.12 -2.46 4.30
CA PHE A 27 -0.56 -3.38 3.40
C PHE A 27 -0.10 -4.82 3.64
N ARG A 28 -0.97 -5.79 3.39
CA ARG A 28 -0.65 -7.21 3.26
C ARG A 28 -1.19 -7.75 1.94
N LYS A 29 -0.74 -8.94 1.51
CA LYS A 29 -1.42 -9.67 0.42
C LYS A 29 -2.85 -10.00 0.85
N GLY A 30 -3.82 -9.66 0.00
CA GLY A 30 -5.20 -10.12 0.15
C GLY A 30 -5.41 -11.51 -0.42
N THR A 31 -6.65 -11.98 -0.36
CA THR A 31 -7.04 -13.30 -0.91
C THR A 31 -7.37 -13.26 -2.40
N VAL A 32 -7.64 -12.06 -2.95
CA VAL A 32 -7.94 -11.86 -4.37
C VAL A 32 -6.72 -11.27 -5.07
N PRO A 33 -6.35 -11.78 -6.26
CA PRO A 33 -5.23 -11.24 -7.04
C PRO A 33 -5.36 -9.74 -7.27
N MET A 34 -4.24 -9.03 -7.24
CA MET A 34 -4.18 -7.57 -7.41
C MET A 34 -4.94 -6.76 -6.35
N MET A 35 -5.36 -7.38 -5.25
CA MET A 35 -6.05 -6.71 -4.14
C MET A 35 -5.26 -6.85 -2.84
N ASN A 36 -4.25 -5.98 -2.66
CA ASN A 36 -3.62 -5.87 -1.36
C ASN A 36 -4.58 -5.20 -0.37
N GLU A 37 -4.55 -5.67 0.87
CA GLU A 37 -5.47 -5.23 1.92
C GLU A 37 -4.73 -4.43 2.99
N PRO A 38 -5.40 -3.49 3.67
CA PRO A 38 -4.85 -2.83 4.85
C PRO A 38 -4.56 -3.85 5.95
N THR A 39 -3.48 -3.64 6.67
CA THR A 39 -3.11 -4.45 7.83
C THR A 39 -2.60 -3.59 8.97
N PHE A 40 -2.74 -4.10 10.18
CA PHE A 40 -2.42 -3.42 11.43
C PHE A 40 -1.46 -4.31 12.20
N VAL A 41 -0.20 -3.91 12.24
CA VAL A 41 0.87 -4.68 12.88
C VAL A 41 1.20 -4.02 14.22
N ASN A 42 1.04 -4.74 15.33
CA ASN A 42 1.32 -4.27 16.68
C ASN A 42 2.48 -5.01 17.36
N ARG A 43 3.03 -6.04 16.69
CA ARG A 43 4.16 -6.83 17.16
C ARG A 43 5.31 -6.77 16.15
N PRO A 44 6.56 -6.54 16.59
CA PRO A 44 7.72 -6.55 15.68
C PRO A 44 7.86 -7.85 14.88
N GLU A 45 7.44 -8.98 15.45
CA GLU A 45 7.50 -10.30 14.81
C GLU A 45 6.61 -10.40 13.55
N ASP A 46 5.51 -9.66 13.52
CA ASP A 46 4.50 -9.74 12.45
C ASP A 46 4.82 -8.78 11.28
N ILE A 47 5.98 -8.11 11.31
CA ILE A 47 6.35 -7.11 10.30
C ILE A 47 6.51 -7.69 8.89
N THR A 48 6.77 -9.00 8.80
CA THR A 48 6.88 -9.72 7.53
C THR A 48 5.54 -9.80 6.78
N ALA A 49 4.41 -9.58 7.46
CA ALA A 49 3.10 -9.47 6.82
C ALA A 49 2.97 -8.23 5.94
N LEU A 50 3.77 -7.19 6.19
CA LEU A 50 3.77 -5.98 5.38
C LEU A 50 4.25 -6.29 3.96
N VAL A 51 3.55 -5.77 2.95
CA VAL A 51 3.96 -5.81 1.55
C VAL A 51 3.91 -4.40 0.95
N TRP A 52 4.66 -4.23 -0.14
CA TRP A 52 4.65 -2.98 -0.89
C TRP A 52 4.86 -3.28 -2.37
N ASP A 53 3.82 -3.05 -3.17
CA ASP A 53 3.81 -3.24 -4.62
C ASP A 53 2.76 -2.31 -5.26
N SER A 54 2.58 -2.38 -6.58
CA SER A 54 1.69 -1.50 -7.35
C SER A 54 0.20 -1.69 -7.06
N HIS A 55 -0.17 -2.70 -6.27
CA HIS A 55 -1.55 -2.98 -5.86
C HIS A 55 -1.88 -2.38 -4.48
N CYS A 56 -0.95 -1.67 -3.84
CA CYS A 56 -1.13 -0.94 -2.58
C CYS A 56 -1.94 0.38 -2.75
N GLY A 57 -3.03 0.32 -3.51
CA GLY A 57 -3.81 1.47 -3.97
C GLY A 57 -4.83 2.02 -2.97
N ILE A 58 -5.18 1.28 -1.92
CA ILE A 58 -6.13 1.75 -0.90
C ILE A 58 -5.53 2.94 -0.14
N ASN A 59 -6.37 3.91 0.22
CA ASN A 59 -5.98 5.02 1.06
C ASN A 59 -5.95 4.59 2.53
N LEU A 60 -4.75 4.41 3.09
CA LEU A 60 -4.60 3.97 4.47
C LEU A 60 -5.03 5.04 5.49
N ALA A 61 -5.09 6.32 5.10
CA ALA A 61 -5.51 7.40 5.98
C ALA A 61 -6.97 7.23 6.45
N ASN A 62 -7.80 6.54 5.65
CA ASN A 62 -9.20 6.22 6.00
C ASN A 62 -9.34 5.43 7.30
N TYR A 63 -8.26 4.81 7.78
CA TYR A 63 -8.24 4.04 9.01
C TYR A 63 -7.77 4.83 10.22
N LEU A 64 -7.43 6.12 10.08
CA LEU A 64 -6.99 6.98 11.19
C LEU A 64 -8.10 7.62 12.05
N PRO A 65 -9.29 7.97 11.52
CA PRO A 65 -10.27 8.74 12.28
C PRO A 65 -10.63 8.14 13.65
N ASN A 66 -10.64 8.99 14.67
CA ASN A 66 -11.03 8.70 16.06
C ASN A 66 -10.15 7.68 16.82
N ARG A 67 -8.96 7.35 16.30
CA ARG A 67 -7.99 6.49 17.01
C ARG A 67 -7.30 7.23 18.17
N LYS A 68 -6.87 6.45 19.17
CA LYS A 68 -6.26 6.99 20.41
C LYS A 68 -4.80 6.60 20.57
N GLU A 69 -4.40 5.51 19.93
CA GLU A 69 -3.07 4.93 19.93
C GLU A 69 -2.06 5.85 19.20
N ARG A 70 -0.76 5.65 19.47
CA ARG A 70 0.32 6.18 18.63
C ARG A 70 0.57 5.26 17.45
N ILE A 71 0.53 5.78 16.23
CA ILE A 71 0.44 5.01 15.00
C ILE A 71 1.57 5.41 14.06
N ALA A 72 2.30 4.42 13.57
CA ALA A 72 3.06 4.55 12.33
C ALA A 72 2.15 4.24 11.14
N ILE A 73 2.16 5.06 10.10
CA ILE A 73 1.41 4.80 8.87
C ILE A 73 2.34 4.85 7.67
N ILE A 74 2.28 3.82 6.82
CA ILE A 74 2.95 3.82 5.53
C ILE A 74 2.14 4.70 4.59
N ALA A 75 2.77 5.75 4.05
CA ALA A 75 2.05 6.76 3.28
C ALA A 75 2.68 7.01 1.91
N LYS A 76 1.84 6.91 0.87
CA LYS A 76 2.06 7.50 -0.45
C LYS A 76 1.86 9.02 -0.37
N GLY A 77 2.19 9.73 -1.45
CA GLY A 77 1.89 11.17 -1.56
C GLY A 77 0.39 11.47 -1.42
N CYS A 78 -0.48 10.68 -2.05
CA CYS A 78 -1.93 10.83 -1.93
C CYS A 78 -2.46 10.50 -0.53
N ASP A 79 -1.91 9.49 0.15
CA ASP A 79 -2.26 9.18 1.55
C ASP A 79 -1.88 10.36 2.45
N SER A 80 -0.68 10.94 2.27
CA SER A 80 -0.19 12.08 3.04
C SER A 80 -1.10 13.30 2.95
N ARG A 81 -1.65 13.59 1.76
CA ARG A 81 -2.64 14.66 1.57
C ARG A 81 -3.90 14.40 2.41
N ASN A 82 -4.39 13.16 2.44
CA ASN A 82 -5.58 12.81 3.22
C ASN A 82 -5.31 12.79 4.75
N ILE A 83 -4.10 12.40 5.17
CA ILE A 83 -3.66 12.52 6.57
C ILE A 83 -3.77 13.98 7.03
N VAL A 84 -3.31 14.94 6.22
CA VAL A 84 -3.43 16.38 6.53
C VAL A 84 -4.89 16.79 6.69
N THR A 85 -5.79 16.36 5.80
CA THR A 85 -7.23 16.63 5.93
C THR A 85 -7.77 16.10 7.26
N HIS A 86 -7.46 14.84 7.62
CA HIS A 86 -7.90 14.28 8.90
C HIS A 86 -7.36 15.02 10.12
N ILE A 87 -6.14 15.56 10.04
CA ILE A 87 -5.59 16.41 11.12
C ILE A 87 -6.35 17.74 11.21
N ILE A 88 -6.57 18.43 10.09
CA ILE A 88 -7.28 19.72 10.04
C ILE A 88 -8.74 19.57 10.51
N GLU A 89 -9.39 18.47 10.16
CA GLU A 89 -10.76 18.15 10.58
C GLU A 89 -10.84 17.59 12.02
N ASN A 90 -9.74 17.60 12.78
CA ASN A 90 -9.65 17.09 14.14
C ASN A 90 -10.08 15.62 14.29
N LYS A 91 -9.91 14.81 13.23
CA LYS A 91 -10.18 13.36 13.25
C LYS A 91 -9.03 12.56 13.84
N ILE A 92 -7.83 13.11 13.89
CA ILE A 92 -6.63 12.52 14.50
C ILE A 92 -5.67 13.64 14.93
N ARG A 93 -4.95 13.48 16.04
CA ARG A 93 -3.93 14.48 16.45
C ARG A 93 -2.61 14.22 15.73
N ARG A 94 -1.91 15.28 15.34
CA ARG A 94 -0.62 15.16 14.63
C ARG A 94 0.42 14.40 15.45
N GLU A 95 0.43 14.59 16.76
CA GLU A 95 1.40 14.00 17.70
C GLU A 95 1.21 12.48 17.85
N GLN A 96 0.05 11.95 17.44
CA GLN A 96 -0.20 10.50 17.43
C GLN A 96 0.43 9.80 16.24
N LEU A 97 0.95 10.52 15.23
CA LEU A 97 1.35 9.94 13.97
C LEU A 97 2.87 10.01 13.72
N VAL A 98 3.43 8.85 13.36
CA VAL A 98 4.70 8.73 12.66
C VAL A 98 4.40 8.35 11.21
N ILE A 99 4.85 9.14 10.25
CA ILE A 99 4.55 8.91 8.83
C ILE A 99 5.77 8.29 8.16
N ILE A 100 5.65 7.05 7.72
CA ILE A 100 6.66 6.36 6.90
C ILE A 100 6.34 6.69 5.45
N GLY A 101 6.93 7.78 4.96
CA GLY A 101 6.77 8.21 3.56
C GLY A 101 7.48 7.27 2.60
N VAL A 102 6.77 6.79 1.57
CA VAL A 102 7.34 5.88 0.57
C VAL A 102 7.20 6.48 -0.83
N PRO A 103 8.29 6.56 -1.62
CA PRO A 103 8.21 6.98 -3.02
C PRO A 103 7.25 6.08 -3.81
N CYS A 104 6.27 6.70 -4.46
CA CYS A 104 5.25 6.00 -5.25
C CYS A 104 5.53 6.25 -6.75
N LYS A 105 5.56 5.17 -7.55
CA LYS A 105 5.67 5.25 -9.02
C LYS A 105 4.31 5.08 -9.74
N GLY A 106 3.21 5.23 -9.00
CA GLY A 106 1.85 4.99 -9.46
C GLY A 106 1.31 3.62 -9.05
N MET A 107 -0.01 3.53 -8.87
CA MET A 107 -0.73 2.30 -8.55
C MET A 107 -1.49 1.81 -9.78
N VAL A 108 -1.58 0.50 -9.97
CA VAL A 108 -2.23 -0.09 -11.14
C VAL A 108 -3.74 -0.24 -10.96
N ASP A 109 -4.47 -0.22 -12.08
CA ASP A 109 -5.91 -0.42 -12.15
C ASP A 109 -6.22 -1.89 -12.42
N ARG A 110 -6.67 -2.60 -11.37
CA ARG A 110 -7.02 -4.02 -11.46
C ARG A 110 -8.13 -4.29 -12.49
N GLN A 111 -9.09 -3.36 -12.63
CA GLN A 111 -10.22 -3.54 -13.53
C GLN A 111 -9.77 -3.39 -14.98
N LEU A 112 -8.88 -2.43 -15.25
CA LEU A 112 -8.26 -2.28 -16.55
C LEU A 112 -7.46 -3.52 -16.96
N ILE A 113 -6.69 -4.08 -16.03
CA ILE A 113 -5.94 -5.33 -16.24
C ILE A 113 -6.89 -6.50 -16.49
N ALA A 114 -7.92 -6.68 -15.65
CA ALA A 114 -8.91 -7.75 -15.82
C ALA A 114 -9.63 -7.65 -17.17
N ASN A 115 -10.08 -6.46 -17.57
CA ASN A 115 -10.76 -6.23 -18.84
C ASN A 115 -9.87 -6.47 -20.08
N ARG A 116 -8.54 -6.36 -19.92
CA ARG A 116 -7.57 -6.63 -20.99
C ARG A 116 -6.97 -8.03 -20.92
N SER A 117 -7.41 -8.86 -19.98
CA SER A 117 -6.97 -10.25 -19.84
C SER A 117 -7.89 -11.19 -20.62
N GLU A 118 -7.39 -12.37 -20.98
CA GLU A 118 -8.12 -13.36 -21.79
C GLU A 118 -9.14 -14.18 -20.98
N GLY A 119 -9.07 -14.09 -19.65
CA GLY A 119 -9.99 -14.72 -18.72
C GLY A 119 -9.76 -14.22 -17.29
N GLU A 120 -10.28 -14.97 -16.31
CA GLU A 120 -10.11 -14.66 -14.89
C GLU A 120 -8.63 -14.71 -14.51
N VAL A 121 -8.16 -13.63 -13.87
CA VAL A 121 -6.80 -13.56 -13.33
C VAL A 121 -6.77 -14.26 -11.98
N VAL A 122 -5.98 -15.34 -11.88
CA VAL A 122 -5.81 -16.14 -10.67
C VAL A 122 -4.51 -15.81 -9.92
N GLU A 123 -3.55 -15.19 -10.60
CA GLU A 123 -2.27 -14.77 -10.02
C GLU A 123 -1.80 -13.48 -10.69
N ALA A 124 -1.16 -12.60 -9.90
CA ALA A 124 -0.49 -11.41 -10.41
C ALA A 124 0.88 -11.26 -9.74
N LEU A 125 1.91 -11.12 -10.56
CA LEU A 125 3.29 -10.87 -10.18
C LEU A 125 3.72 -9.51 -10.69
N GLU A 126 4.67 -8.90 -9.99
CA GLU A 126 5.25 -7.62 -10.36
C GLU A 126 6.75 -7.79 -10.54
N ASP A 127 7.29 -7.26 -11.64
CA ASP A 127 8.71 -6.96 -11.79
C ASP A 127 8.90 -5.43 -11.82
N ASP A 128 10.10 -4.92 -12.12
CA ASP A 128 10.38 -3.48 -12.00
C ASP A 128 9.43 -2.59 -12.80
N ASP A 129 9.10 -2.98 -14.03
CA ASP A 129 8.32 -2.17 -14.97
C ASP A 129 7.03 -2.84 -15.45
N ASN A 130 6.79 -4.09 -15.08
CA ASN A 130 5.65 -4.86 -15.59
C ASN A 130 4.79 -5.46 -14.48
N ILE A 131 3.53 -5.68 -14.83
CA ILE A 131 2.61 -6.57 -14.14
C ILE A 131 2.41 -7.80 -15.02
N ILE A 132 2.68 -8.98 -14.47
CA ILE A 132 2.48 -10.27 -15.13
C ILE A 132 1.26 -10.91 -14.49
N VAL A 133 0.21 -11.15 -15.26
CA VAL A 133 -0.99 -11.83 -14.80
C VAL A 133 -1.11 -13.20 -15.42
N ARG A 134 -1.64 -14.15 -14.65
CA ARG A 134 -1.91 -15.50 -15.10
C ARG A 134 -3.35 -15.87 -14.81
N GLY A 135 -3.90 -16.70 -15.67
CA GLY A 135 -5.20 -17.33 -15.50
C GLY A 135 -5.21 -18.72 -16.12
N HIS A 136 -6.39 -19.30 -16.26
CA HIS A 136 -6.56 -20.62 -16.86
C HIS A 136 -6.18 -20.61 -18.34
N GLY A 137 -4.98 -21.10 -18.65
CA GLY A 137 -4.48 -21.23 -20.03
C GLY A 137 -3.87 -19.97 -20.63
N PHE A 138 -3.64 -18.91 -19.85
CA PHE A 138 -2.98 -17.70 -20.33
C PHE A 138 -1.99 -17.11 -19.32
N GLU A 139 -0.95 -16.46 -19.87
CA GLU A 139 -0.06 -15.54 -19.16
C GLU A 139 0.02 -14.27 -20.00
N LYS A 140 -0.11 -13.11 -19.36
CA LYS A 140 -0.04 -11.81 -20.04
C LYS A 140 0.79 -10.82 -19.26
N ARG A 141 1.60 -10.05 -19.98
CA ARG A 141 2.46 -9.00 -19.43
C ARG A 141 1.94 -7.63 -19.83
N PHE A 142 1.83 -6.74 -18.86
CA PHE A 142 1.47 -5.33 -19.05
C PHE A 142 2.60 -4.44 -18.58
N ARG A 143 2.95 -3.40 -19.34
CA ARG A 143 3.81 -2.32 -18.81
C ARG A 143 3.00 -1.55 -17.76
N LYS A 144 3.59 -1.26 -16.60
CA LYS A 144 2.90 -0.56 -15.51
C LYS A 144 2.27 0.75 -15.96
N THR A 145 3.00 1.52 -16.78
CA THR A 145 2.56 2.81 -17.32
C THR A 145 1.31 2.75 -18.19
N GLU A 146 0.96 1.58 -18.73
CA GLU A 146 -0.22 1.38 -19.59
C GLU A 146 -1.47 0.94 -18.83
N VAL A 147 -1.30 0.61 -17.54
CA VAL A 147 -2.34 0.06 -16.67
C VAL A 147 -2.40 0.78 -15.32
N LEU A 148 -1.92 2.02 -15.26
CA LEU A 148 -2.07 2.86 -14.06
C LEU A 148 -3.54 3.22 -13.82
N GLN A 149 -3.86 3.52 -12.55
CA GLN A 149 -5.08 4.24 -12.25
C GLN A 149 -5.02 5.66 -12.83
N LYS A 150 -6.13 6.16 -13.35
CA LYS A 150 -6.22 7.49 -13.97
C LYS A 150 -5.69 8.63 -13.10
N ASN A 151 -5.91 8.55 -11.79
CA ASN A 151 -5.40 9.56 -10.83
C ASN A 151 -3.88 9.48 -10.63
N CYS A 152 -3.28 8.30 -10.81
CA CYS A 152 -1.84 8.09 -10.70
C CYS A 152 -1.11 8.59 -11.95
N GLU A 153 -1.74 8.54 -13.13
CA GLU A 153 -1.19 9.05 -14.39
C GLU A 153 -0.92 10.57 -14.36
N ILE A 154 -1.69 11.31 -13.56
CA ILE A 154 -1.61 12.77 -13.45
C ILE A 154 -1.04 13.25 -12.10
N CYS A 155 -0.43 12.34 -11.32
CA CYS A 155 0.05 12.67 -9.98
C CYS A 155 1.25 13.63 -10.04
N ILE A 156 1.13 14.74 -9.32
CA ILE A 156 2.19 15.74 -9.11
C ILE A 156 2.88 15.57 -7.76
#